data_AF-A0A1G1PYB0-F1
#
_entry.id   AF-A0A1G1PYB0-F1
#
_cell.length_a   1.000
_cell.length_b   1.000
_cell.length_c   1.000
_cell.angle_alpha   90.00
_cell.angle_beta   90.00
_cell.angle_gamma   90.00
#
_symmetry.space_group_name_H-M   'P 1'
#
loop_
_entity.id
_entity.type
_entity.pdbx_description
1 polymer ?
#
loop_
_entity_poly.entity_id
_entity_poly.type
_entity_poly.pdbx_seq_one_letter_code
_entity_poly.pdbx_strand_id
1 'polypeptide(L)'
;MISLFASLFFTRSVSASISLSISPVSGSNSLRFGRLVASEENNIEVRIRISSTNSEQYQVYQRMIEPLTNERGQMAAVETIKSYSIMGSNSSGALYLDTMDSVSSAQQLIYSSSTTGASDSFTVVYVADGSKLGSAGNYFGKMAFTVRSTGGSSQEVAYLNVFIDSFGEVKASIEESNGRDYIRLESGDELNKEKYLKVSFSGNPGAPIRIYQEVYVFPQNELFDEINGDIVQFFSSGEPKGEIENQVPTDIDRKKTLVYSSKEAEDSFFVNFFIDEAKVDMQKAGNYKGKIQYTVESESIAKEFSFDIEIEIKPVFNMEVTLPPGGMSFEKILPMSPPKVNEVEVSVRSNLGKPYVVVQDVLSPLTNTKGDVFDGKNFAIKVELQEKQKGKVVYDDFQPIPVEANPIFFSDNKGSSSKIKVYYRLRPYENMSAGGYSTNIVYSLGEI
;
A
#
# COMPACT_ATOMS: atom_id res chain seq x y z
N MET A 1 28.80 29.93 -106.09
CA MET A 1 29.55 29.32 -104.98
C MET A 1 28.71 29.54 -103.72
N ILE A 2 27.97 28.52 -103.28
CA ILE A 2 26.98 28.60 -102.20
C ILE A 2 27.64 28.03 -100.94
N SER A 3 27.70 28.84 -99.87
CA SER A 3 28.24 28.42 -98.56
C SER A 3 27.07 28.03 -97.66
N LEU A 4 27.01 26.74 -97.31
CA LEU A 4 25.99 26.16 -96.43
C LEU A 4 26.49 26.22 -94.97
N PHE A 5 25.76 26.92 -94.11
CA PHE A 5 25.96 26.91 -92.66
C PHE A 5 25.31 25.65 -92.08
N ALA A 6 26.09 24.79 -91.42
CA ALA A 6 25.58 23.66 -90.65
C ALA A 6 25.61 24.01 -89.16
N SER A 7 24.43 24.11 -88.53
CA SER A 7 24.28 24.23 -87.08
C SER A 7 24.22 22.83 -86.45
N LEU A 8 25.15 22.54 -85.54
CA LEU A 8 25.10 21.37 -84.67
C LEU A 8 24.17 21.64 -83.49
N PHE A 9 23.02 20.96 -83.45
CA PHE A 9 22.20 20.84 -82.25
C PHE A 9 22.76 19.72 -81.37
N PHE A 10 23.35 20.08 -80.23
CA PHE A 10 23.59 19.13 -79.14
C PHE A 10 22.26 18.83 -78.44
N THR A 11 21.72 17.63 -78.61
CA THR A 11 20.64 17.11 -77.78
C THR A 11 21.21 16.68 -76.43
N ARG A 12 20.98 17.48 -75.37
CA ARG A 12 21.18 17.01 -74.00
C ARG A 12 20.01 16.11 -73.64
N SER A 13 20.29 14.83 -73.40
CA SER A 13 19.35 13.92 -72.75
C SER A 13 19.10 14.43 -71.33
N VAL A 14 17.92 15.01 -71.08
CA VAL A 14 17.48 15.32 -69.72
C VAL A 14 16.77 14.07 -69.20
N SER A 15 17.44 13.33 -68.32
CA SER A 15 16.79 12.23 -67.60
C SER A 15 15.85 12.80 -66.56
N ALA A 16 14.60 12.34 -66.59
CA ALA A 16 13.62 12.58 -65.55
C ALA A 16 14.16 12.04 -64.21
N SER A 17 14.35 12.92 -63.23
CA SER A 17 14.76 12.59 -61.87
C SER A 17 13.77 13.14 -60.83
N ILE A 18 13.51 12.32 -59.81
CA ILE A 18 12.90 12.74 -58.55
C ILE A 18 13.97 12.66 -57.47
N SER A 19 14.06 13.67 -56.62
CA SER A 19 14.98 13.74 -55.50
C SER A 19 14.25 14.12 -54.20
N LEU A 20 14.67 13.55 -53.07
CA LEU A 20 14.07 13.71 -51.76
C LEU A 20 15.16 14.06 -50.73
N SER A 21 14.95 15.15 -50.01
CA SER A 21 15.80 15.54 -48.89
C SER A 21 14.97 15.78 -47.63
N ILE A 22 15.48 15.31 -46.51
CA ILE A 22 14.86 15.45 -45.20
C ILE A 22 15.89 16.06 -44.25
N SER A 23 15.51 17.15 -43.60
CA SER A 23 16.37 17.86 -42.67
C SER A 23 15.55 18.43 -41.52
N PRO A 24 15.91 18.15 -40.25
CA PRO A 24 15.40 18.93 -39.12
C PRO A 24 15.59 20.43 -39.36
N VAL A 25 14.59 21.24 -38.98
CA VAL A 25 14.63 22.69 -39.14
C VAL A 25 15.69 23.32 -38.22
N SER A 26 15.92 22.71 -37.07
CA SER A 26 16.96 23.07 -36.11
C SER A 26 17.85 21.86 -35.81
N GLY A 27 19.17 22.08 -35.69
CA GLY A 27 20.13 21.06 -35.26
C GLY A 27 20.83 20.29 -36.39
N SER A 28 21.11 19.01 -36.14
CA SER A 28 21.93 18.11 -36.98
C SER A 28 21.12 17.36 -38.05
N ASN A 29 21.76 16.52 -38.88
CA ASN A 29 21.11 15.63 -39.86
C ASN A 29 20.36 14.42 -39.23
N SER A 30 19.86 14.55 -38.00
CA SER A 30 19.16 13.50 -37.25
C SER A 30 18.13 14.10 -36.29
N LEU A 31 17.06 13.37 -36.02
CA LEU A 31 16.08 13.71 -34.99
C LEU A 31 16.67 13.40 -33.62
N ARG A 32 17.05 14.46 -32.89
CA ARG A 32 17.62 14.34 -31.53
C ARG A 32 16.73 15.05 -30.55
N PHE A 33 15.86 14.29 -29.88
CA PHE A 33 14.95 14.83 -28.86
C PHE A 33 15.66 15.19 -27.55
N GLY A 34 16.93 14.81 -27.42
CA GLY A 34 17.71 15.05 -26.20
C GLY A 34 17.22 14.16 -25.06
N ARG A 35 17.40 14.66 -23.83
CA ARG A 35 16.99 13.98 -22.61
C ARG A 35 15.51 14.22 -22.34
N LEU A 36 14.77 13.15 -22.09
CA LEU A 36 13.36 13.15 -21.70
C LEU A 36 13.18 12.41 -20.37
N VAL A 37 12.43 13.01 -19.44
CA VAL A 37 11.85 12.30 -18.30
C VAL A 37 10.45 11.78 -18.65
N ALA A 38 9.90 10.89 -17.82
CA ALA A 38 8.61 10.26 -18.08
C ALA A 38 7.42 11.24 -18.20
N SER A 39 7.52 12.45 -17.66
CA SER A 39 6.46 13.47 -17.69
C SER A 39 6.61 14.52 -18.80
N GLU A 40 7.61 14.38 -19.68
CA GLU A 40 7.93 15.37 -20.70
C GLU A 40 7.60 14.89 -22.10
N GLU A 41 7.21 15.84 -22.95
CA GLU A 41 7.19 15.69 -24.40
C GLU A 41 8.18 16.68 -25.02
N ASN A 42 8.81 16.30 -26.13
CA ASN A 42 9.63 17.23 -26.91
C ASN A 42 9.31 17.07 -28.40
N ASN A 43 9.27 18.19 -29.13
CA ASN A 43 8.90 18.21 -30.53
C ASN A 43 10.02 18.79 -31.41
N ILE A 44 10.17 18.23 -32.61
CA ILE A 44 11.14 18.69 -33.62
C ILE A 44 10.45 18.83 -34.95
N GLU A 45 10.59 20.00 -35.56
CA GLU A 45 10.14 20.25 -36.93
C GLU A 45 11.15 19.69 -37.94
N VAL A 46 10.64 19.00 -38.96
CA VAL A 46 11.43 18.43 -40.05
C VAL A 46 10.91 18.96 -41.36
N ARG A 47 11.82 19.54 -42.14
CA ARG A 47 11.54 20.00 -43.49
C ARG A 47 11.83 18.89 -44.49
N ILE A 48 10.83 18.57 -45.29
CA ILE A 48 10.91 17.62 -46.40
C ILE A 48 10.90 18.43 -47.69
N ARG A 49 11.89 18.24 -48.56
CA ARG A 49 11.94 18.87 -49.89
C ARG A 49 12.02 17.82 -50.97
N ILE A 50 11.21 18.00 -52.01
CA ILE A 50 11.16 17.15 -53.18
C ILE A 50 11.50 18.01 -54.40
N SER A 51 12.49 17.58 -55.18
CA SER A 51 12.70 18.13 -56.52
C SER A 51 12.30 17.09 -57.55
N SER A 52 11.35 17.44 -58.43
CA SER A 52 10.81 16.57 -59.46
C SER A 52 10.92 17.24 -60.82
N THR A 53 11.39 16.47 -61.79
CA THR A 53 11.46 16.85 -63.21
C THR A 53 10.58 15.96 -64.09
N ASN A 54 9.82 15.04 -63.48
CA ASN A 54 9.22 13.89 -64.14
C ASN A 54 7.84 14.18 -64.74
N SER A 55 7.29 15.37 -64.52
CA SER A 55 5.91 15.76 -64.92
C SER A 55 4.81 14.76 -64.51
N GLU A 56 5.10 13.91 -63.53
CA GLU A 56 4.20 12.87 -63.01
C GLU A 56 3.91 13.15 -61.53
N GLN A 57 2.65 12.97 -61.14
CA GLN A 57 2.26 13.07 -59.74
C GLN A 57 3.05 12.08 -58.87
N TYR A 58 3.45 12.50 -57.68
CA TYR A 58 4.13 11.66 -56.71
C TYR A 58 3.48 11.73 -55.32
N GLN A 59 3.78 10.74 -54.51
CA GLN A 59 3.33 10.62 -53.12
C GLN A 59 4.53 10.38 -52.21
N VAL A 60 4.49 10.98 -51.02
CA VAL A 60 5.51 10.84 -49.99
C VAL A 60 4.93 10.06 -48.82
N TYR A 61 5.66 9.05 -48.37
CA TYR A 61 5.32 8.21 -47.24
C TYR A 61 6.42 8.26 -46.19
N GLN A 62 6.03 8.06 -44.93
CA GLN A 62 6.95 7.82 -43.81
C GLN A 62 6.66 6.46 -43.16
N ARG A 63 7.67 5.91 -42.47
CA ARG A 63 7.53 4.78 -41.51
C ARG A 63 8.77 4.65 -40.64
N MET A 64 8.63 4.01 -39.48
CA MET A 64 9.75 3.48 -38.70
C MET A 64 10.25 2.18 -39.33
N ILE A 65 11.52 2.12 -39.72
CA ILE A 65 12.15 0.90 -40.24
C ILE A 65 12.99 0.17 -39.20
N GLU A 66 13.52 0.90 -38.22
CA GLU A 66 14.15 0.36 -37.02
C GLU A 66 13.40 0.98 -35.83
N PRO A 67 12.69 0.18 -35.00
CA PRO A 67 11.95 0.71 -33.86
C PRO A 67 12.91 1.32 -32.83
N LEU A 68 12.41 2.25 -32.03
CA LEU A 68 13.18 2.81 -30.93
C LEU A 68 13.56 1.72 -29.93
N THR A 69 14.85 1.44 -29.86
CA THR A 69 15.42 0.40 -29.00
C THR A 69 16.56 1.00 -28.21
N ASN A 70 16.61 0.75 -26.89
CA ASN A 70 17.71 1.21 -26.06
C ASN A 70 18.97 0.34 -26.19
N GLU A 71 20.06 0.76 -25.58
CA GLU A 71 21.35 0.05 -25.55
C GLU A 71 21.28 -1.35 -24.92
N ARG A 72 20.20 -1.65 -24.20
CA ARG A 72 19.91 -2.95 -23.58
C ARG A 72 19.03 -3.85 -24.43
N GLY A 73 18.61 -3.40 -25.62
CA GLY A 73 17.72 -4.13 -26.52
C GLY A 73 16.24 -4.02 -26.16
N GLN A 74 15.85 -3.14 -25.23
CA GLN A 74 14.46 -2.91 -24.84
C GLN A 74 13.81 -1.93 -25.82
N MET A 75 12.67 -2.32 -26.38
CA MET A 75 11.92 -1.51 -27.35
C MET A 75 10.96 -0.57 -26.63
N ALA A 76 10.88 0.69 -27.09
CA ALA A 76 9.86 1.63 -26.66
C ALA A 76 8.49 1.32 -27.29
N ALA A 77 7.41 1.84 -26.71
CA ALA A 77 6.07 1.69 -27.27
C ALA A 77 5.94 2.44 -28.61
N VAL A 78 5.06 1.98 -29.52
CA VAL A 78 4.89 2.57 -30.86
C VAL A 78 4.42 4.02 -30.78
N GLU A 79 3.67 4.34 -29.73
CA GLU A 79 3.12 5.66 -29.42
C GLU A 79 4.18 6.66 -28.94
N THR A 80 5.45 6.23 -28.77
CA THR A 80 6.55 7.09 -28.33
C THR A 80 6.83 8.21 -29.32
N ILE A 81 6.76 7.94 -30.63
CA ILE A 81 6.91 8.97 -31.66
C ILE A 81 5.58 9.16 -32.36
N LYS A 82 5.07 10.39 -32.27
CA LYS A 82 3.89 10.84 -33.02
C LYS A 82 4.30 11.90 -34.02
N SER A 83 3.48 12.11 -35.04
CA SER A 83 3.71 13.16 -36.03
C SER A 83 2.43 13.78 -36.55
N TYR A 84 2.53 15.03 -37.00
CA TYR A 84 1.50 15.73 -37.76
C TYR A 84 2.15 16.71 -38.75
N SER A 85 1.47 17.01 -39.85
CA SER A 85 1.92 17.96 -40.86
C SER A 85 1.50 19.38 -40.52
N ILE A 86 2.36 20.36 -40.76
CA ILE A 86 1.99 21.78 -40.67
C ILE A 86 1.19 22.14 -41.92
N MET A 87 -0.13 22.21 -41.79
CA MET A 87 -1.04 22.55 -42.90
C MET A 87 -0.69 23.92 -43.49
N GLY A 88 -0.61 23.98 -44.83
CA GLY A 88 -0.21 25.20 -45.55
C GLY A 88 1.29 25.46 -45.59
N SER A 89 2.14 24.56 -45.08
CA SER A 89 3.59 24.66 -45.24
C SER A 89 4.10 24.27 -46.63
N ASN A 90 3.26 23.60 -47.43
CA ASN A 90 3.49 23.27 -48.84
C ASN A 90 3.03 24.41 -49.77
N SER A 91 3.68 24.53 -50.94
CA SER A 91 3.30 25.50 -51.97
C SER A 91 2.23 24.96 -52.94
N SER A 92 2.14 23.64 -53.08
CA SER A 92 1.24 22.94 -54.01
C SER A 92 0.84 21.55 -53.49
N GLY A 93 -0.12 20.88 -54.13
CA GLY A 93 -0.53 19.53 -53.71
C GLY A 93 -1.32 19.51 -52.40
N ALA A 94 -1.37 18.35 -51.76
CA ALA A 94 -2.16 18.10 -50.55
C ALA A 94 -1.31 17.44 -49.45
N LEU A 95 -1.34 18.03 -48.25
CA LEU A 95 -0.77 17.45 -47.03
C LEU A 95 -1.81 16.58 -46.33
N TYR A 96 -1.32 15.51 -45.72
CA TYR A 96 -2.07 14.60 -44.85
C TYR A 96 -1.49 14.64 -43.44
N LEU A 97 -2.13 13.97 -42.48
CA LEU A 97 -1.81 14.03 -41.05
C LEU A 97 -2.10 15.42 -40.45
N ASP A 98 -3.34 15.87 -40.56
CA ASP A 98 -3.85 17.08 -39.90
C ASP A 98 -4.05 16.91 -38.39
N THR A 99 -4.01 15.67 -37.91
CA THR A 99 -4.03 15.28 -36.50
C THR A 99 -2.80 14.46 -36.15
N MET A 100 -2.40 14.50 -34.88
CA MET A 100 -1.25 13.78 -34.37
C MET A 100 -1.50 12.27 -34.38
N ASP A 101 -0.63 11.52 -35.06
CA ASP A 101 -0.74 10.06 -35.19
C ASP A 101 0.63 9.38 -34.99
N SER A 102 0.62 8.12 -34.55
CA SER A 102 1.83 7.38 -34.20
C SER A 102 2.62 6.96 -35.44
N VAL A 103 3.94 7.12 -35.41
CA VAL A 103 4.83 6.69 -36.50
C VAL A 103 5.17 5.22 -36.32
N SER A 104 4.36 4.35 -36.91
CA SER A 104 4.56 2.90 -36.86
C SER A 104 5.45 2.37 -37.99
N SER A 105 5.58 1.05 -38.10
CA SER A 105 6.28 0.38 -39.21
C SER A 105 5.48 0.37 -40.52
N ALA A 106 4.18 0.69 -40.48
CA ALA A 106 3.33 0.81 -41.65
C ALA A 106 3.64 2.09 -42.44
N GLN A 107 3.49 2.05 -43.76
CA GLN A 107 3.64 3.24 -44.59
C GLN A 107 2.48 4.21 -44.33
N GLN A 108 2.80 5.42 -43.89
CA GLN A 108 1.85 6.49 -43.64
C GLN A 108 2.01 7.56 -44.72
N LEU A 109 0.94 7.88 -45.45
CA LEU A 109 0.94 8.93 -46.47
C LEU A 109 1.00 10.29 -45.79
N ILE A 110 1.98 11.12 -46.17
CA ILE A 110 2.14 12.47 -45.62
C ILE A 110 1.85 13.57 -46.65
N TYR A 111 2.07 13.30 -47.93
CA TYR A 111 1.88 14.29 -48.99
C TYR A 111 1.58 13.65 -50.36
N SER A 112 0.71 14.29 -51.13
CA SER A 112 0.47 14.02 -52.55
C SER A 112 0.74 15.30 -53.35
N SER A 113 1.56 15.25 -54.39
CA SER A 113 1.85 16.42 -55.22
C SER A 113 0.64 16.85 -56.06
N SER A 114 0.76 18.02 -56.71
CA SER A 114 -0.12 18.38 -57.83
C SER A 114 -0.09 17.31 -58.93
N THR A 115 -1.09 17.33 -59.81
CA THR A 115 -1.16 16.43 -60.98
C THR A 115 0.02 16.60 -61.95
N THR A 116 0.67 17.76 -61.94
CA THR A 116 1.85 18.07 -62.75
C THR A 116 3.17 17.59 -62.13
N GLY A 117 3.15 17.02 -60.91
CA GLY A 117 4.36 16.52 -60.27
C GLY A 117 5.36 17.61 -59.90
N ALA A 118 4.89 18.81 -59.56
CA ALA A 118 5.76 19.95 -59.25
C ALA A 118 6.65 19.67 -58.02
N SER A 119 7.85 20.26 -58.04
CA SER A 119 8.74 20.28 -56.87
C SER A 119 8.06 21.04 -55.73
N ASP A 120 8.26 20.59 -54.49
CA ASP A 120 7.64 21.22 -53.32
C ASP A 120 8.46 21.00 -52.05
N SER A 121 8.10 21.72 -50.99
CA SER A 121 8.63 21.50 -49.66
C SER A 121 7.57 21.74 -48.60
N PHE A 122 7.60 20.96 -47.52
CA PHE A 122 6.65 21.07 -46.42
C PHE A 122 7.31 20.67 -45.09
N THR A 123 6.60 20.93 -43.99
CA THR A 123 7.09 20.67 -42.63
C THR A 123 6.21 19.66 -41.92
N VAL A 124 6.84 18.66 -41.30
CA VAL A 124 6.22 17.67 -40.41
C VAL A 124 6.81 17.85 -39.02
N VAL A 125 5.96 17.89 -37.99
CA VAL A 125 6.37 17.93 -36.59
C VAL A 125 6.39 16.52 -36.05
N TYR A 126 7.49 16.12 -35.43
CA TYR A 126 7.60 14.87 -34.68
C TYR A 126 7.60 15.18 -33.18
N VAL A 127 6.83 14.44 -32.39
CA VAL A 127 6.73 14.57 -30.93
C VAL A 127 7.18 13.26 -30.30
N ALA A 128 8.11 13.34 -29.36
CA ALA A 128 8.54 12.23 -28.53
C ALA A 128 7.90 12.32 -27.14
N ASP A 129 7.23 11.25 -26.69
CA ASP A 129 6.56 11.15 -25.40
C ASP A 129 7.39 10.29 -24.43
N GLY A 130 7.95 10.94 -23.40
CA GLY A 130 8.82 10.30 -22.42
C GLY A 130 8.13 9.20 -21.61
N SER A 131 6.81 9.29 -21.43
CA SER A 131 6.02 8.30 -20.67
C SER A 131 5.94 6.94 -21.39
N LYS A 132 6.23 6.90 -22.69
CA LYS A 132 6.10 5.73 -23.57
C LYS A 132 7.41 4.97 -23.82
N LEU A 133 8.52 5.48 -23.29
CA LEU A 133 9.84 4.87 -23.46
C LEU A 133 9.94 3.51 -22.73
N GLY A 134 9.39 3.41 -21.51
CA GLY A 134 9.27 2.14 -20.77
C GLY A 134 10.56 1.57 -20.18
N SER A 135 11.72 2.19 -20.40
CA SER A 135 12.97 1.92 -19.66
C SER A 135 13.88 3.16 -19.71
N ALA A 136 14.79 3.31 -18.74
CA ALA A 136 15.86 4.29 -18.86
C ALA A 136 16.89 3.84 -19.93
N GLY A 137 17.62 4.78 -20.51
CA GLY A 137 18.68 4.50 -21.47
C GLY A 137 18.61 5.35 -22.74
N ASN A 138 19.59 5.14 -23.61
CA ASN A 138 19.74 5.79 -24.89
C ASN A 138 19.02 5.00 -25.98
N TYR A 139 17.88 5.50 -26.43
CA TYR A 139 17.10 4.92 -27.53
C TYR A 139 17.60 5.39 -28.88
N PHE A 140 17.73 4.41 -29.78
CA PHE A 140 18.04 4.62 -31.18
C PHE A 140 16.96 4.00 -32.07
N GLY A 141 16.61 4.69 -33.15
CA GLY A 141 15.72 4.18 -34.19
C GLY A 141 16.00 4.84 -35.54
N LYS A 142 15.31 4.37 -36.57
CA LYS A 142 15.48 4.89 -37.93
C LYS A 142 14.16 4.98 -38.66
N MET A 143 13.89 6.16 -39.22
CA MET A 143 12.76 6.43 -40.09
C MET A 143 13.19 6.36 -41.55
N ALA A 144 12.28 5.87 -42.39
CA ALA A 144 12.41 5.93 -43.84
C ALA A 144 11.30 6.80 -44.42
N PHE A 145 11.69 7.68 -45.33
CA PHE A 145 10.80 8.47 -46.16
C PHE A 145 10.91 7.98 -47.59
N THR A 146 9.78 7.70 -48.21
CA THR A 146 9.74 7.21 -49.60
C THR A 146 8.93 8.17 -50.43
N VAL A 147 9.55 8.72 -51.48
CA VAL A 147 8.82 9.39 -52.55
C VAL A 147 8.65 8.42 -53.70
N ARG A 148 7.43 8.30 -54.24
CA ARG A 148 7.14 7.46 -55.41
C ARG A 148 6.18 8.16 -56.37
N SER A 149 6.49 8.13 -57.66
CA SER A 149 5.52 8.52 -58.70
C SER A 149 4.31 7.59 -58.70
N THR A 150 3.11 8.11 -58.95
CA THR A 150 1.89 7.31 -59.02
C THR A 150 1.90 6.31 -60.19
N GLY A 151 2.66 6.62 -61.25
CA GLY A 151 2.91 5.71 -62.39
C GLY A 151 4.00 4.66 -62.15
N GLY A 152 4.68 4.69 -60.99
CA GLY A 152 5.76 3.75 -60.65
C GLY A 152 7.07 3.92 -61.42
N SER A 153 7.21 4.99 -62.21
CA SER A 153 8.38 5.30 -63.03
C SER A 153 9.62 5.69 -62.21
N SER A 154 9.42 6.22 -61.01
CA SER A 154 10.48 6.77 -60.17
C SER A 154 10.19 6.62 -58.68
N GLN A 155 11.22 6.27 -57.91
CA GLN A 155 11.16 6.13 -56.47
C GLN A 155 12.51 6.51 -55.85
N GLU A 156 12.47 7.17 -54.70
CA GLU A 156 13.65 7.38 -53.87
C GLU A 156 13.31 7.22 -52.39
N VAL A 157 14.30 6.82 -51.61
CA VAL A 157 14.20 6.65 -50.17
C VAL A 157 15.28 7.47 -49.49
N ALA A 158 14.90 8.21 -48.46
CA ALA A 158 15.83 8.90 -47.58
C ALA A 158 15.56 8.52 -46.12
N TYR A 159 16.62 8.54 -45.32
CA TYR A 159 16.62 8.00 -43.96
C TYR A 159 16.88 9.10 -42.94
N LEU A 160 16.25 8.97 -41.77
CA LEU A 160 16.45 9.87 -40.65
C LEU A 160 16.65 9.04 -39.39
N ASN A 161 17.83 9.18 -38.79
CA ASN A 161 18.11 8.54 -37.50
C ASN A 161 17.38 9.31 -36.39
N VAL A 162 16.84 8.56 -35.43
CA VAL A 162 16.09 9.07 -34.27
C VAL A 162 16.85 8.71 -33.00
N PHE A 163 17.08 9.69 -32.14
CA PHE A 163 17.78 9.54 -30.87
C PHE A 163 16.96 10.17 -29.74
N ILE A 164 16.77 9.42 -28.66
CA ILE A 164 16.15 9.87 -27.42
C ILE A 164 17.00 9.35 -26.26
N ASP A 165 17.30 10.21 -25.30
CA ASP A 165 17.92 9.81 -24.05
C ASP A 165 16.85 9.79 -22.95
N SER A 166 16.57 8.62 -22.37
CA SER A 166 15.62 8.46 -21.27
C SER A 166 16.36 8.38 -19.95
N PHE A 167 16.20 9.40 -19.11
CA PHE A 167 16.85 9.44 -17.80
C PHE A 167 15.90 10.02 -16.76
N GLY A 168 15.30 9.16 -15.94
CA GLY A 168 14.55 9.55 -14.75
C GLY A 168 15.35 9.22 -13.48
N GLU A 169 15.56 10.21 -12.62
CA GLU A 169 15.93 9.90 -11.23
C GLU A 169 14.63 9.50 -10.52
N VAL A 170 14.55 8.24 -10.11
CA VAL A 170 13.39 7.76 -9.33
C VAL A 170 13.34 8.55 -8.03
N LYS A 171 12.24 9.27 -7.85
CA LYS A 171 11.92 9.96 -6.61
C LYS A 171 10.91 9.09 -5.87
N ALA A 172 11.23 8.74 -4.64
CA ALA A 172 10.32 8.05 -3.74
C ALA A 172 10.18 8.89 -2.47
N SER A 173 8.98 8.92 -1.90
CA SER A 173 8.73 9.42 -0.56
C SER A 173 7.85 8.45 0.19
N ILE A 174 8.11 8.36 1.50
CA ILE A 174 7.25 7.69 2.45
C ILE A 174 7.03 8.70 3.56
N GLU A 175 5.77 9.03 3.82
CA GLU A 175 5.40 10.13 4.71
C GLU A 175 4.27 9.69 5.63
N GLU A 176 4.41 9.98 6.93
CA GLU A 176 3.28 9.93 7.86
C GLU A 176 2.37 11.15 7.62
N SER A 177 1.09 11.05 8.00
CA SER A 177 0.09 12.11 7.80
C SER A 177 0.49 13.50 8.31
N ASN A 178 1.39 13.59 9.30
CA ASN A 178 1.89 14.83 9.87
C ASN A 178 3.33 15.19 9.43
N GLY A 179 3.90 14.45 8.47
CA GLY A 179 5.25 14.68 7.96
C GLY A 179 6.37 14.39 8.95
N ARG A 180 6.13 13.55 9.96
CA ARG A 180 7.14 13.10 10.92
C ARG A 180 7.58 11.68 10.59
N ASP A 181 8.86 11.39 10.82
CA ASP A 181 9.43 10.04 10.69
C ASP A 181 9.12 9.18 11.94
N TYR A 182 7.86 9.21 12.38
CA TYR A 182 7.45 8.66 13.67
C TYR A 182 6.01 8.14 13.65
N ILE A 183 5.82 6.88 14.02
CA ILE A 183 4.53 6.22 14.14
C ILE A 183 4.22 6.06 15.63
N ARG A 184 3.15 6.67 16.11
CA ARG A 184 2.65 6.44 17.48
C ARG A 184 1.34 5.70 17.47
N LEU A 185 1.33 4.54 18.12
CA LEU A 185 0.15 3.74 18.38
C LEU A 185 -0.17 3.75 19.87
N GLU A 186 -1.45 3.82 20.23
CA GLU A 186 -1.91 3.84 21.63
C GLU A 186 -3.17 3.00 21.80
N SER A 187 -3.13 2.00 22.69
CA SER A 187 -4.28 1.11 22.93
C SER A 187 -5.40 1.85 23.67
N GLY A 188 -6.65 1.58 23.34
CA GLY A 188 -7.82 2.19 23.99
C GLY A 188 -8.08 3.65 23.57
N ASP A 189 -7.28 4.21 22.65
CA ASP A 189 -7.50 5.51 22.05
C ASP A 189 -7.92 5.36 20.58
N GLU A 190 -9.18 5.68 20.28
CA GLU A 190 -9.75 5.58 18.93
C GLU A 190 -8.97 6.39 17.87
N LEU A 191 -8.29 7.48 18.26
CA LEU A 191 -7.55 8.34 17.32
C LEU A 191 -6.12 7.85 17.06
N ASN A 192 -5.56 7.09 17.99
CA ASN A 192 -4.17 6.67 17.97
C ASN A 192 -4.00 5.15 17.91
N LYS A 193 -5.07 4.37 17.94
CA LYS A 193 -5.01 2.91 17.74
C LYS A 193 -4.61 2.51 16.32
N GLU A 194 -4.75 3.42 15.34
CA GLU A 194 -4.42 3.21 13.93
C GLU A 194 -3.65 4.41 13.36
N LYS A 195 -2.63 4.12 12.53
CA LYS A 195 -1.86 5.11 11.76
C LYS A 195 -1.55 4.57 10.37
N TYR A 196 -1.24 5.46 9.43
CA TYR A 196 -0.82 5.06 8.10
C TYR A 196 0.39 5.87 7.62
N LEU A 197 1.19 5.23 6.76
CA LEU A 197 2.21 5.87 5.96
C LEU A 197 1.72 5.93 4.51
N LYS A 198 1.83 7.10 3.89
CA LYS A 198 1.62 7.26 2.46
C LYS A 198 2.95 7.01 1.74
N VAL A 199 2.94 6.04 0.84
CA VAL A 199 4.07 5.73 -0.04
C VAL A 199 3.77 6.33 -1.42
N SER A 200 4.75 6.98 -2.03
CA SER A 200 4.66 7.47 -3.40
C SER A 200 5.99 7.41 -4.13
N PHE A 201 5.94 7.21 -5.45
CA PHE A 201 7.11 7.35 -6.30
C PHE A 201 6.77 7.95 -7.66
N SER A 202 7.76 8.54 -8.32
CA SER A 202 7.66 9.09 -9.68
C SER A 202 9.01 9.03 -10.40
N GLY A 203 8.98 9.26 -11.72
CA GLY A 203 10.19 9.29 -12.55
C GLY A 203 10.82 7.91 -12.76
N ASN A 204 10.01 6.84 -12.70
CA ASN A 204 10.44 5.46 -12.93
C ASN A 204 10.07 5.04 -14.36
N PRO A 205 10.90 5.30 -15.39
CA PRO A 205 10.51 5.05 -16.77
C PRO A 205 10.39 3.54 -17.04
N GLY A 206 9.28 2.89 -16.66
CA GLY A 206 8.98 1.48 -16.94
C GLY A 206 9.87 0.40 -16.28
N ALA A 207 10.86 0.78 -15.47
CA ALA A 207 11.71 -0.18 -14.76
C ALA A 207 10.94 -0.84 -13.58
N PRO A 208 11.25 -2.09 -13.21
CA PRO A 208 10.63 -2.72 -12.05
C PRO A 208 10.98 -1.96 -10.76
N ILE A 209 9.97 -1.56 -10.00
CA ILE A 209 10.12 -1.03 -8.66
C ILE A 209 9.53 -2.03 -7.64
N ARG A 210 10.23 -2.21 -6.53
CA ARG A 210 9.80 -3.03 -5.39
C ARG A 210 9.99 -2.24 -4.12
N ILE A 211 9.00 -2.32 -3.24
CA ILE A 211 9.04 -1.67 -1.94
C ILE A 211 8.90 -2.75 -0.88
N TYR A 212 9.87 -2.79 0.02
CA TYR A 212 9.94 -3.73 1.11
C TYR A 212 9.78 -3.01 2.44
N GLN A 213 9.21 -3.70 3.41
CA GLN A 213 9.14 -3.30 4.82
C GLN A 213 9.90 -4.32 5.66
N GLU A 214 10.60 -3.85 6.70
CA GLU A 214 11.10 -4.70 7.77
C GLU A 214 11.06 -3.98 9.12
N VAL A 215 10.89 -4.73 10.20
CA VAL A 215 11.10 -4.20 11.55
C VAL A 215 12.59 -4.29 11.89
N TYR A 216 13.31 -3.19 11.66
CA TYR A 216 14.75 -3.07 11.88
C TYR A 216 15.13 -3.15 13.38
N VAL A 217 14.35 -2.50 14.24
CA VAL A 217 14.43 -2.67 15.71
C VAL A 217 13.06 -3.06 16.20
N PHE A 218 12.95 -4.28 16.73
CA PHE A 218 11.68 -4.78 17.24
C PHE A 218 11.24 -4.00 18.49
N PRO A 219 9.95 -3.63 18.63
CA PRO A 219 9.53 -2.77 19.73
C PRO A 219 9.78 -3.39 21.10
N GLN A 220 10.51 -2.66 21.95
CA GLN A 220 10.92 -3.09 23.29
C GLN A 220 10.60 -2.01 24.33
N ASN A 221 10.27 -2.42 25.55
CA ASN A 221 10.10 -1.49 26.66
C ASN A 221 11.45 -1.11 27.31
N GLU A 222 11.41 -0.28 28.35
CA GLU A 222 12.60 0.17 29.10
C GLU A 222 13.38 -0.97 29.79
N LEU A 223 12.75 -2.13 29.97
CA LEU A 223 13.37 -3.35 30.52
C LEU A 223 13.88 -4.29 29.42
N PHE A 224 13.82 -3.87 28.15
CA PHE A 224 14.15 -4.68 26.97
C PHE A 224 13.21 -5.89 26.74
N ASP A 225 12.04 -5.92 27.38
CA ASP A 225 11.01 -6.90 27.03
C ASP A 225 10.38 -6.49 25.70
N GLU A 226 10.30 -7.44 24.77
CA GLU A 226 9.64 -7.24 23.49
C GLU A 226 8.13 -7.18 23.62
N ILE A 227 7.50 -6.36 22.78
CA ILE A 227 6.07 -6.47 22.54
C ILE A 227 5.78 -7.83 21.90
N ASN A 228 4.61 -8.41 22.16
CA ASN A 228 4.15 -9.56 21.41
C ASN A 228 3.80 -9.11 19.97
N GLY A 229 4.43 -9.73 18.97
CA GLY A 229 4.34 -9.29 17.58
C GLY A 229 2.94 -9.37 16.99
N ASP A 230 2.06 -10.20 17.55
CA ASP A 230 0.69 -10.41 17.09
C ASP A 230 -0.31 -9.36 17.62
N ILE A 231 0.17 -8.37 18.38
CA ILE A 231 -0.62 -7.24 18.89
C ILE A 231 -0.57 -6.06 17.95
N VAL A 232 0.53 -5.90 17.23
CA VAL A 232 0.67 -4.83 16.25
C VAL A 232 0.63 -5.45 14.87
N GLN A 233 -0.34 -5.03 14.09
CA GLN A 233 -0.55 -5.55 12.75
C GLN A 233 -0.41 -4.43 11.73
N PHE A 234 -0.06 -4.82 10.51
CA PHE A 234 -0.01 -3.92 9.37
C PHE A 234 -0.73 -4.53 8.17
N PHE A 235 -1.18 -3.66 7.27
CA PHE A 235 -1.67 -4.06 5.95
C PHE A 235 -1.51 -2.91 4.96
N SER A 236 -1.38 -3.24 3.68
CA SER A 236 -1.25 -2.25 2.61
C SER A 236 -2.60 -2.03 1.92
N SER A 237 -2.92 -0.79 1.56
CA SER A 237 -4.21 -0.41 0.97
C SER A 237 -4.10 0.72 -0.06
N GLY A 238 -5.19 0.95 -0.78
CA GLY A 238 -5.29 1.93 -1.87
C GLY A 238 -5.72 1.29 -3.18
N GLU A 239 -5.77 2.10 -4.24
CA GLU A 239 -6.06 1.64 -5.61
C GLU A 239 -4.91 2.03 -6.56
N PRO A 240 -3.67 1.58 -6.28
CA PRO A 240 -2.55 1.85 -7.17
C PRO A 240 -2.72 1.09 -8.48
N LYS A 241 -1.95 1.51 -9.48
CA LYS A 241 -1.83 0.80 -10.76
C LYS A 241 -0.97 -0.47 -10.66
N GLY A 242 -0.03 -0.49 -9.70
CA GLY A 242 0.80 -1.65 -9.38
C GLY A 242 0.12 -2.69 -8.47
N GLU A 243 0.89 -3.67 -8.03
CA GLU A 243 0.41 -4.77 -7.19
C GLU A 243 0.73 -4.48 -5.71
N ILE A 244 -0.32 -4.43 -4.88
CA ILE A 244 -0.21 -4.37 -3.41
C ILE A 244 -0.15 -5.79 -2.83
N GLU A 245 0.82 -6.01 -1.96
CA GLU A 245 0.97 -7.22 -1.14
C GLU A 245 0.49 -6.96 0.31
N ASN A 246 0.12 -8.01 1.04
CA ASN A 246 -0.37 -7.93 2.44
C ASN A 246 -1.61 -7.03 2.59
N GLN A 247 -2.65 -7.31 1.79
CA GLN A 247 -3.93 -6.57 1.82
C GLN A 247 -4.82 -6.93 3.03
N VAL A 248 -4.40 -7.92 3.82
CA VAL A 248 -5.06 -8.31 5.07
C VAL A 248 -4.12 -8.05 6.24
N PRO A 249 -4.65 -7.78 7.44
CA PRO A 249 -3.84 -7.60 8.63
C PRO A 249 -2.84 -8.74 8.83
N THR A 250 -1.59 -8.36 8.97
CA THR A 250 -0.45 -9.26 9.17
C THR A 250 0.36 -8.77 10.36
N ASP A 251 0.80 -9.69 11.20
CA ASP A 251 1.61 -9.38 12.38
C ASP A 251 2.94 -8.74 11.96
N ILE A 252 3.42 -7.76 12.73
CA ILE A 252 4.75 -7.22 12.49
C ILE A 252 5.82 -8.26 12.85
N ASP A 253 6.82 -8.40 11.98
CA ASP A 253 7.96 -9.29 12.22
C ASP A 253 9.26 -8.67 11.71
N ARG A 254 10.38 -9.34 11.99
CA ARG A 254 11.72 -8.92 11.53
C ARG A 254 12.01 -9.32 10.08
N LYS A 255 11.05 -9.95 9.39
CA LYS A 255 11.27 -10.45 8.05
C LYS A 255 11.08 -9.30 7.06
N LYS A 256 12.05 -9.15 6.16
CA LYS A 256 11.88 -8.28 5.00
C LYS A 256 10.73 -8.79 4.13
N THR A 257 9.67 -8.00 4.08
CA THR A 257 8.39 -8.35 3.45
C THR A 257 8.13 -7.40 2.29
N LEU A 258 7.80 -7.94 1.12
CA LEU A 258 7.39 -7.15 -0.05
C LEU A 258 6.01 -6.57 0.26
N VAL A 259 5.85 -5.24 0.13
CA VAL A 259 4.56 -4.56 0.33
C VAL A 259 3.96 -4.05 -0.98
N TYR A 260 4.80 -3.80 -1.99
CA TYR A 260 4.34 -3.30 -3.29
C TYR A 260 5.33 -3.60 -4.42
N SER A 261 4.83 -3.86 -5.62
CA SER A 261 5.65 -3.95 -6.83
C SER A 261 4.95 -3.40 -8.08
N SER A 262 5.72 -2.81 -9.00
CA SER A 262 5.15 -2.20 -10.22
C SER A 262 6.20 -1.96 -11.31
N LYS A 263 5.73 -1.59 -12.51
CA LYS A 263 6.53 -0.99 -13.60
C LYS A 263 6.01 0.38 -14.03
N GLU A 264 5.09 0.95 -13.27
CA GLU A 264 4.47 2.22 -13.61
C GLU A 264 5.47 3.38 -13.49
N ALA A 265 5.18 4.47 -14.22
CA ALA A 265 5.99 5.69 -14.17
C ALA A 265 5.94 6.39 -12.81
N GLU A 266 4.78 6.26 -12.15
CA GLU A 266 4.43 6.84 -10.87
C GLU A 266 3.29 6.05 -10.24
N ASP A 267 3.24 6.03 -8.91
CA ASP A 267 2.12 5.45 -8.16
C ASP A 267 2.09 5.92 -6.71
N SER A 268 0.99 5.63 -6.00
CA SER A 268 0.87 5.88 -4.56
C SER A 268 -0.10 4.90 -3.88
N PHE A 269 0.24 4.51 -2.65
CA PHE A 269 -0.57 3.64 -1.81
C PHE A 269 -0.30 3.92 -0.32
N PHE A 270 -0.97 3.19 0.57
CA PHE A 270 -0.84 3.34 2.01
C PHE A 270 -0.38 2.05 2.69
N VAL A 271 0.41 2.18 3.74
CA VAL A 271 0.70 1.10 4.69
C VAL A 271 0.12 1.49 6.04
N ASN A 272 -0.82 0.71 6.53
CA ASN A 272 -1.61 0.99 7.73
C ASN A 272 -1.11 0.10 8.86
N PHE A 273 -1.09 0.64 10.08
CA PHE A 273 -0.66 -0.01 11.30
C PHE A 273 -1.74 0.14 12.36
N PHE A 274 -2.02 -0.91 13.12
CA PHE A 274 -2.97 -0.83 14.23
C PHE A 274 -2.66 -1.80 15.36
N ILE A 275 -3.26 -1.53 16.53
CA ILE A 275 -3.22 -2.41 17.71
C ILE A 275 -4.46 -3.32 17.73
N ASP A 276 -4.25 -4.63 17.91
CA ASP A 276 -5.32 -5.59 18.18
C ASP A 276 -5.79 -5.46 19.65
N GLU A 277 -6.86 -4.70 19.85
CA GLU A 277 -7.48 -4.45 21.15
C GLU A 277 -7.91 -5.71 21.90
N ALA A 278 -8.18 -6.81 21.18
CA ALA A 278 -8.57 -8.08 21.80
C ALA A 278 -7.41 -8.76 22.55
N LYS A 279 -6.16 -8.34 22.29
CA LYS A 279 -4.95 -8.93 22.86
C LYS A 279 -4.19 -7.98 23.81
N VAL A 280 -4.69 -6.77 24.02
CA VAL A 280 -4.06 -5.75 24.89
C VAL A 280 -3.87 -6.25 26.32
N ASP A 281 -4.79 -7.05 26.85
CA ASP A 281 -4.66 -7.60 28.21
C ASP A 281 -3.63 -8.75 28.31
N MET A 282 -3.15 -9.27 27.19
CA MET A 282 -2.08 -10.27 27.12
C MET A 282 -0.68 -9.64 27.06
N GLN A 283 -0.60 -8.31 26.88
CA GLN A 283 0.65 -7.57 26.83
C GLN A 283 0.80 -6.65 28.00
N LYS A 284 1.94 -6.78 28.68
CA LYS A 284 2.29 -5.92 29.80
C LYS A 284 2.15 -4.43 29.41
N ALA A 285 1.45 -3.67 30.23
CA ALA A 285 1.31 -2.23 30.02
C ALA A 285 2.67 -1.52 30.04
N GLY A 286 2.79 -0.47 29.24
CA GLY A 286 4.02 0.31 29.10
C GLY A 286 4.23 0.84 27.69
N ASN A 287 5.35 1.53 27.51
CA ASN A 287 5.75 2.11 26.23
C ASN A 287 6.81 1.21 25.58
N TYR A 288 6.57 0.83 24.34
CA TYR A 288 7.45 -0.01 23.53
C TYR A 288 7.98 0.82 22.37
N LYS A 289 9.30 0.84 22.18
CA LYS A 289 9.96 1.64 21.14
C LYS A 289 10.73 0.74 20.18
N GLY A 290 10.59 1.00 18.89
CA GLY A 290 11.23 0.26 17.82
C GLY A 290 11.52 1.12 16.60
N LYS A 291 11.87 0.48 15.51
CA LYS A 291 12.17 1.11 14.22
C LYS A 291 11.67 0.25 13.08
N ILE A 292 10.90 0.86 12.18
CA ILE A 292 10.47 0.25 10.92
C ILE A 292 11.28 0.87 9.80
N GLN A 293 11.75 0.04 8.88
CA GLN A 293 12.51 0.45 7.73
C GLN A 293 11.80 0.02 6.45
N TYR A 294 11.81 0.91 5.47
CA TYR A 294 11.36 0.64 4.12
C TYR A 294 12.51 0.75 3.14
N THR A 295 12.64 -0.23 2.25
CA THR A 295 13.59 -0.19 1.13
C THR A 295 12.82 -0.05 -0.17
N VAL A 296 13.09 1.02 -0.92
CA VAL A 296 12.60 1.22 -2.28
C VAL A 296 13.70 0.86 -3.26
N GLU A 297 13.48 -0.20 -4.03
CA GLU A 297 14.45 -0.76 -4.98
C GLU A 297 13.91 -0.66 -6.41
N SER A 298 14.71 -0.08 -7.31
CA SER A 298 14.53 -0.15 -8.78
C SER A 298 15.93 -0.21 -9.42
N GLU A 299 16.02 -0.39 -10.75
CA GLU A 299 17.31 -0.55 -11.45
C GLU A 299 18.30 0.60 -11.19
N SER A 300 17.79 1.82 -10.97
CA SER A 300 18.58 3.04 -10.79
C SER A 300 18.65 3.54 -9.34
N ILE A 301 17.97 2.87 -8.40
CA ILE A 301 17.80 3.36 -7.03
C ILE A 301 17.71 2.23 -6.00
N ALA A 302 18.39 2.44 -4.88
CA ALA A 302 18.10 1.78 -3.61
C ALA A 302 18.03 2.87 -2.55
N LYS A 303 16.82 3.23 -2.09
CA LYS A 303 16.61 4.23 -1.02
C LYS A 303 16.00 3.55 0.20
N GLU A 304 16.44 4.00 1.36
CA GLU A 304 15.94 3.54 2.65
C GLU A 304 15.22 4.68 3.36
N PHE A 305 14.06 4.39 3.93
CA PHE A 305 13.30 5.28 4.79
C PHE A 305 13.15 4.60 6.15
N SER A 306 13.35 5.34 7.23
CA SER A 306 13.30 4.80 8.59
C SER A 306 12.32 5.61 9.42
N PHE A 307 11.45 4.90 10.13
CA PHE A 307 10.45 5.48 11.03
C PHE A 307 10.65 4.91 12.43
N ASP A 308 10.77 5.79 13.42
CA ASP A 308 10.68 5.35 14.80
C ASP A 308 9.22 4.95 15.09
N ILE A 309 8.99 3.82 15.75
CA ILE A 309 7.66 3.39 16.18
C ILE A 309 7.58 3.37 17.69
N GLU A 310 6.55 3.98 18.25
CA GLU A 310 6.22 3.96 19.67
C GLU A 310 4.82 3.40 19.88
N ILE A 311 4.71 2.36 20.68
CA ILE A 311 3.46 1.69 21.00
C ILE A 311 3.22 1.83 22.50
N GLU A 312 2.18 2.54 22.87
CA GLU A 312 1.73 2.70 24.25
C GLU A 312 0.61 1.71 24.54
N ILE A 313 0.90 0.73 25.40
CA ILE A 313 -0.09 -0.22 25.91
C ILE A 313 -0.59 0.30 27.25
N LYS A 314 -1.86 0.71 27.29
CA LYS A 314 -2.50 1.27 28.47
C LYS A 314 -2.67 0.22 29.57
N PRO A 315 -2.54 0.63 30.84
CA PRO A 315 -2.88 -0.21 31.97
C PRO A 315 -4.34 -0.65 31.94
N VAL A 316 -4.55 -1.96 32.01
CA VAL A 316 -5.84 -2.61 32.25
C VAL A 316 -5.78 -3.22 33.65
N PHE A 317 -6.73 -2.83 34.49
CA PHE A 317 -6.92 -3.42 35.81
C PHE A 317 -8.36 -3.25 36.26
N ASN A 318 -9.22 -4.19 35.85
CA ASN A 318 -10.63 -4.15 36.16
C ASN A 318 -11.15 -5.54 36.55
N MET A 319 -12.28 -5.53 37.25
CA MET A 319 -12.99 -6.72 37.68
C MET A 319 -14.47 -6.57 37.35
N GLU A 320 -15.03 -7.60 36.74
CA GLU A 320 -16.45 -7.75 36.46
C GLU A 320 -17.00 -8.89 37.32
N VAL A 321 -18.15 -8.63 37.96
CA VAL A 321 -18.82 -9.59 38.84
C VAL A 321 -20.23 -9.83 38.33
N THR A 322 -20.55 -11.07 38.00
CA THR A 322 -21.88 -11.49 37.58
C THR A 322 -22.57 -12.19 38.75
N LEU A 323 -23.53 -11.51 39.37
CA LEU A 323 -24.33 -12.06 40.46
C LEU A 323 -25.44 -12.98 39.94
N PRO A 324 -25.91 -13.95 40.76
CA PRO A 324 -27.07 -14.76 40.42
C PRO A 324 -28.35 -13.91 40.32
N PRO A 325 -29.39 -14.39 39.60
CA PRO A 325 -30.67 -13.72 39.51
C PRO A 325 -31.28 -13.47 40.90
N GLY A 326 -31.65 -12.23 41.20
CA GLY A 326 -32.14 -11.84 42.54
C GLY A 326 -31.04 -11.58 43.57
N GLY A 327 -29.78 -11.47 43.14
CA GLY A 327 -28.63 -11.22 44.02
C GLY A 327 -28.32 -12.41 44.93
N MET A 328 -27.54 -12.17 45.99
CA MET A 328 -27.17 -13.21 46.95
C MET A 328 -28.34 -13.56 47.90
N SER A 329 -29.34 -14.25 47.34
CA SER A 329 -30.56 -14.65 48.05
C SER A 329 -30.92 -16.13 47.81
N PHE A 330 -31.53 -16.73 48.82
CA PHE A 330 -31.97 -18.12 48.84
C PHE A 330 -33.45 -18.15 49.24
N GLU A 331 -34.33 -18.34 48.25
CA GLU A 331 -35.77 -18.33 48.50
C GLU A 331 -36.32 -19.68 49.00
N LYS A 332 -37.45 -19.64 49.71
CA LYS A 332 -38.26 -20.82 50.07
C LYS A 332 -37.42 -21.93 50.72
N ILE A 333 -36.69 -21.57 51.78
CA ILE A 333 -35.88 -22.51 52.55
C ILE A 333 -36.74 -23.09 53.67
N LEU A 334 -36.79 -24.42 53.75
CA LEU A 334 -37.49 -25.16 54.80
C LEU A 334 -36.45 -25.88 55.67
N PRO A 335 -36.74 -26.08 56.96
CA PRO A 335 -35.91 -26.94 57.81
C PRO A 335 -35.67 -28.30 57.16
N MET A 336 -34.43 -28.79 57.23
CA MET A 336 -34.01 -30.08 56.67
C MET A 336 -34.19 -30.25 55.15
N SER A 337 -34.51 -29.18 54.39
CA SER A 337 -34.55 -29.28 52.93
C SER A 337 -33.15 -29.46 52.33
N PRO A 338 -33.02 -29.98 51.09
CA PRO A 338 -31.72 -30.12 50.43
C PRO A 338 -30.93 -28.79 50.38
N PRO A 339 -29.59 -28.86 50.38
CA PRO A 339 -28.76 -27.66 50.21
C PRO A 339 -29.08 -26.92 48.92
N LYS A 340 -29.00 -25.59 48.96
CA LYS A 340 -29.09 -24.74 47.77
C LYS A 340 -27.74 -24.08 47.52
N VAL A 341 -27.41 -23.89 46.24
CA VAL A 341 -26.15 -23.30 45.80
C VAL A 341 -26.45 -22.14 44.86
N ASN A 342 -25.83 -21.00 45.14
CA ASN A 342 -25.76 -19.87 44.21
C ASN A 342 -24.34 -19.76 43.67
N GLU A 343 -24.23 -19.36 42.39
CA GLU A 343 -22.97 -19.17 41.68
C GLU A 343 -22.79 -17.69 41.37
N VAL A 344 -21.58 -17.19 41.59
CA VAL A 344 -21.11 -15.87 41.15
C VAL A 344 -19.92 -16.08 40.24
N GLU A 345 -19.90 -15.42 39.09
CA GLU A 345 -18.72 -15.39 38.21
C GLU A 345 -17.95 -14.10 38.46
N VAL A 346 -16.64 -14.20 38.69
CA VAL A 346 -15.74 -13.05 38.83
C VAL A 346 -14.70 -13.14 37.72
N SER A 347 -14.65 -12.13 36.86
CA SER A 347 -13.68 -11.99 35.77
C SER A 347 -12.77 -10.80 36.05
N VAL A 348 -11.46 -11.02 36.03
CA VAL A 348 -10.45 -9.97 36.18
C VAL A 348 -9.65 -9.86 34.89
N ARG A 349 -9.55 -8.65 34.33
CA ARG A 349 -8.62 -8.36 33.24
C ARG A 349 -7.48 -7.52 33.79
N SER A 350 -6.25 -7.98 33.58
CA SER A 350 -5.06 -7.25 34.00
C SER A 350 -3.89 -7.47 33.07
N ASN A 351 -3.16 -6.38 32.81
CA ASN A 351 -1.88 -6.41 32.12
C ASN A 351 -0.79 -5.62 32.86
N LEU A 352 -0.95 -5.36 34.15
CA LEU A 352 0.00 -4.55 34.92
C LEU A 352 1.38 -5.21 35.08
N GLY A 353 1.46 -6.52 34.85
CA GLY A 353 2.69 -7.29 35.10
C GLY A 353 2.99 -7.49 36.59
N LYS A 354 1.99 -7.36 37.46
CA LYS A 354 2.09 -7.49 38.91
C LYS A 354 0.99 -8.40 39.48
N PRO A 355 1.27 -9.19 40.51
CA PRO A 355 0.26 -10.02 41.16
C PRO A 355 -0.84 -9.16 41.80
N TYR A 356 -2.04 -9.73 41.89
CA TYR A 356 -3.23 -9.11 42.43
C TYR A 356 -4.04 -10.12 43.26
N VAL A 357 -4.94 -9.60 44.08
CA VAL A 357 -5.84 -10.36 44.96
C VAL A 357 -7.29 -9.95 44.69
N VAL A 358 -8.17 -10.95 44.66
CA VAL A 358 -9.62 -10.71 44.76
C VAL A 358 -10.03 -10.97 46.20
N VAL A 359 -10.62 -9.95 46.82
CA VAL A 359 -11.12 -9.98 48.19
C VAL A 359 -12.63 -9.95 48.15
N GLN A 360 -13.24 -10.85 48.90
CA GLN A 360 -14.67 -10.88 49.13
C GLN A 360 -14.96 -10.32 50.52
N ASP A 361 -15.99 -9.48 50.62
CA ASP A 361 -16.46 -8.92 51.88
C ASP A 361 -17.95 -9.24 52.08
N VAL A 362 -18.25 -9.90 53.20
CA VAL A 362 -19.62 -10.23 53.62
C VAL A 362 -20.08 -9.14 54.58
N LEU A 363 -20.78 -8.13 54.04
CA LEU A 363 -21.14 -6.92 54.76
C LEU A 363 -22.17 -7.15 55.87
N SER A 364 -22.94 -8.23 55.79
CA SER A 364 -23.97 -8.57 56.76
C SER A 364 -24.15 -10.08 56.87
N PRO A 365 -24.46 -10.60 58.06
CA PRO A 365 -24.82 -12.02 58.19
C PRO A 365 -26.04 -12.35 57.32
N LEU A 366 -26.18 -13.62 56.98
CA LEU A 366 -27.31 -14.11 56.21
C LEU A 366 -28.58 -14.09 57.08
N THR A 367 -29.57 -13.26 56.73
CA THR A 367 -30.79 -13.07 57.52
C THR A 367 -32.05 -13.35 56.73
N ASN A 368 -33.11 -13.80 57.39
CA ASN A 368 -34.43 -13.90 56.77
C ASN A 368 -35.20 -12.56 56.82
N THR A 369 -36.40 -12.53 56.22
CA THR A 369 -37.27 -11.34 56.20
C THR A 369 -37.76 -10.87 57.58
N LYS A 370 -37.64 -11.70 58.61
CA LYS A 370 -37.96 -11.36 60.01
C LYS A 370 -36.74 -10.85 60.79
N GLY A 371 -35.55 -10.88 60.18
CA GLY A 371 -34.29 -10.53 60.82
C GLY A 371 -33.61 -11.68 61.58
N ASP A 372 -34.13 -12.92 61.50
CA ASP A 372 -33.46 -14.05 62.12
C ASP A 372 -32.16 -14.36 61.37
N VAL A 373 -31.06 -14.45 62.13
CA VAL A 373 -29.73 -14.76 61.60
C VAL A 373 -29.60 -16.27 61.35
N PHE A 374 -29.16 -16.64 60.15
CA PHE A 374 -28.83 -18.01 59.81
C PHE A 374 -27.50 -18.43 60.46
N ASP A 375 -27.39 -19.70 60.87
CA ASP A 375 -26.15 -20.21 61.47
C ASP A 375 -25.04 -20.26 60.40
N GLY A 376 -24.04 -19.39 60.55
CA GLY A 376 -22.92 -19.26 59.62
C GLY A 376 -22.13 -20.56 59.41
N LYS A 377 -22.17 -21.52 60.35
CA LYS A 377 -21.55 -22.85 60.17
C LYS A 377 -22.16 -23.63 59.00
N ASN A 378 -23.40 -23.32 58.65
CA ASN A 378 -24.16 -23.97 57.58
C ASN A 378 -24.20 -23.14 56.29
N PHE A 379 -23.52 -22.00 56.24
CA PHE A 379 -23.35 -21.19 55.04
C PHE A 379 -21.88 -21.26 54.62
N ALA A 380 -21.63 -21.87 53.47
CA ALA A 380 -20.29 -22.24 53.03
C ALA A 380 -19.93 -21.65 51.68
N ILE A 381 -18.64 -21.37 51.48
CA ILE A 381 -18.04 -20.88 50.24
C ILE A 381 -17.14 -21.96 49.64
N LYS A 382 -17.14 -22.05 48.30
CA LYS A 382 -16.13 -22.76 47.50
C LYS A 382 -15.78 -21.90 46.29
N VAL A 383 -14.52 -21.88 45.88
CA VAL A 383 -14.02 -21.12 44.73
C VAL A 383 -13.34 -22.09 43.77
N GLU A 384 -13.71 -22.02 42.50
CA GLU A 384 -13.14 -22.84 41.44
C GLU A 384 -12.49 -21.96 40.36
N LEU A 385 -11.32 -22.37 39.91
CA LEU A 385 -10.67 -21.80 38.73
C LEU A 385 -11.34 -22.36 37.48
N GLN A 386 -11.63 -21.50 36.51
CA GLN A 386 -11.99 -21.95 35.16
C GLN A 386 -10.75 -22.58 34.48
N GLU A 387 -10.94 -23.59 33.62
CA GLU A 387 -9.85 -24.41 33.06
C GLU A 387 -8.70 -23.58 32.43
N LYS A 388 -7.46 -24.08 32.60
CA LYS A 388 -6.19 -23.54 32.06
C LYS A 388 -5.70 -22.20 32.65
N GLN A 389 -6.30 -21.69 33.72
CA GLN A 389 -5.90 -20.42 34.30
C GLN A 389 -4.82 -20.52 35.39
N LYS A 390 -4.10 -19.42 35.59
CA LYS A 390 -2.98 -19.30 36.52
C LYS A 390 -3.40 -18.53 37.78
N GLY A 391 -2.95 -18.99 38.94
CA GLY A 391 -3.26 -18.40 40.24
C GLY A 391 -3.59 -19.45 41.29
N LYS A 392 -4.04 -19.01 42.46
CA LYS A 392 -4.39 -19.86 43.59
C LYS A 392 -5.68 -19.38 44.25
N VAL A 393 -6.61 -20.31 44.46
CA VAL A 393 -7.84 -20.09 45.25
C VAL A 393 -7.60 -20.41 46.72
N VAL A 394 -8.32 -19.74 47.62
CA VAL A 394 -8.22 -19.97 49.07
C VAL A 394 -9.19 -21.05 49.55
N TYR A 395 -10.38 -21.15 48.95
CA TYR A 395 -11.47 -22.04 49.35
C TYR A 395 -11.73 -23.11 48.28
N ASP A 396 -10.84 -24.08 48.11
CA ASP A 396 -10.92 -25.13 47.08
C ASP A 396 -12.00 -26.21 47.34
N ASP A 397 -12.50 -26.28 48.58
CA ASP A 397 -13.70 -27.04 48.97
C ASP A 397 -14.65 -26.18 49.81
N PHE A 398 -15.88 -26.65 50.02
CA PHE A 398 -16.88 -25.93 50.80
C PHE A 398 -16.50 -25.81 52.27
N GLN A 399 -16.23 -24.59 52.71
CA GLN A 399 -15.90 -24.25 54.09
C GLN A 399 -16.80 -23.12 54.60
N PRO A 400 -17.08 -23.03 55.91
CA PRO A 400 -17.87 -21.93 56.48
C PRO A 400 -17.30 -20.57 56.07
N ILE A 401 -18.18 -19.68 55.63
CA ILE A 401 -17.79 -18.34 55.19
C ILE A 401 -17.62 -17.39 56.39
N PRO A 402 -16.45 -16.77 56.56
CA PRO A 402 -16.26 -15.75 57.59
C PRO A 402 -17.04 -14.46 57.24
N VAL A 403 -17.56 -13.78 58.27
CA VAL A 403 -18.28 -12.49 58.12
C VAL A 403 -17.29 -11.34 58.27
N GLU A 404 -16.36 -11.25 57.32
CA GLU A 404 -15.35 -10.20 57.22
C GLU A 404 -14.72 -10.23 55.82
N ALA A 405 -13.94 -9.21 55.48
CA ALA A 405 -13.19 -9.16 54.23
C ALA A 405 -12.08 -10.21 54.20
N ASN A 406 -12.10 -11.10 53.20
CA ASN A 406 -11.11 -12.15 53.04
C ASN A 406 -10.66 -12.34 51.59
N PRO A 407 -9.37 -12.60 51.35
CA PRO A 407 -8.88 -13.05 50.05
C PRO A 407 -9.57 -14.36 49.64
N ILE A 408 -10.04 -14.41 48.39
CA ILE A 408 -10.62 -15.63 47.81
C ILE A 408 -9.77 -16.17 46.65
N PHE A 409 -8.97 -15.31 46.02
CA PHE A 409 -8.09 -15.65 44.92
C PHE A 409 -6.85 -14.75 44.89
N PHE A 410 -5.71 -15.36 44.57
CA PHE A 410 -4.43 -14.70 44.30
C PHE A 410 -4.00 -15.03 42.86
N SER A 411 -3.64 -14.03 42.07
CA SER A 411 -3.13 -14.28 40.71
C SER A 411 -1.69 -14.79 40.72
N ASP A 412 -1.18 -15.12 39.53
CA ASP A 412 0.22 -15.50 39.38
C ASP A 412 1.15 -14.27 39.46
N ASN A 413 2.45 -14.51 39.52
CA ASN A 413 3.46 -13.43 39.61
C ASN A 413 3.44 -12.47 38.41
N LYS A 414 2.80 -12.85 37.30
CA LYS A 414 2.65 -12.00 36.11
C LYS A 414 1.41 -11.13 36.16
N GLY A 415 0.49 -11.34 37.10
CA GLY A 415 -0.77 -10.63 37.14
C GLY A 415 -1.73 -11.03 36.01
N SER A 416 -1.69 -12.27 35.54
CA SER A 416 -2.48 -12.69 34.38
C SER A 416 -3.98 -12.52 34.64
N SER A 417 -4.72 -12.11 33.60
CA SER A 417 -6.19 -12.13 33.60
C SER A 417 -6.74 -13.51 34.00
N SER A 418 -7.85 -13.52 34.75
CA SER A 418 -8.45 -14.74 35.30
C SER A 418 -9.96 -14.63 35.42
N LYS A 419 -10.62 -15.78 35.46
CA LYS A 419 -12.04 -15.99 35.73
C LYS A 419 -12.19 -17.09 36.77
N ILE A 420 -12.89 -16.77 37.85
CA ILE A 420 -13.20 -17.71 38.93
C ILE A 420 -14.71 -17.82 39.10
N LYS A 421 -15.15 -19.00 39.54
CA LYS A 421 -16.52 -19.24 39.99
C LYS A 421 -16.55 -19.34 41.50
N VAL A 422 -17.43 -18.58 42.12
CA VAL A 422 -17.62 -18.57 43.57
C VAL A 422 -18.99 -19.18 43.88
N TYR A 423 -18.97 -20.30 44.59
CA TYR A 423 -20.14 -21.07 44.98
C TYR A 423 -20.48 -20.80 46.44
N TYR A 424 -21.72 -20.42 46.69
CA TYR A 424 -22.26 -20.21 48.02
C TYR A 424 -23.32 -21.26 48.32
N ARG A 425 -23.06 -22.12 49.30
CA ARG A 425 -23.96 -23.21 49.68
C ARG A 425 -24.60 -22.93 51.03
N LEU A 426 -25.94 -22.92 51.03
CA LEU A 426 -26.76 -22.87 52.22
C LEU A 426 -27.24 -24.30 52.55
N ARG A 427 -26.92 -24.81 53.74
CA ARG A 427 -27.39 -26.11 54.24
C ARG A 427 -28.44 -25.95 55.35
N PRO A 428 -29.72 -26.21 55.07
CA PRO A 428 -30.78 -26.15 56.08
C PRO A 428 -30.57 -27.12 57.25
N TYR A 429 -31.02 -26.73 58.45
CA TYR A 429 -30.90 -27.51 59.69
C TYR A 429 -32.22 -27.53 60.47
N GLU A 430 -32.37 -28.46 61.43
CA GLU A 430 -33.67 -28.80 62.05
C GLU A 430 -34.39 -27.62 62.71
N ASN A 431 -33.67 -26.75 63.42
CA ASN A 431 -34.24 -25.67 64.23
C ASN A 431 -34.20 -24.28 63.56
N MET A 432 -33.99 -24.22 62.24
CA MET A 432 -33.96 -22.92 61.53
C MET A 432 -35.38 -22.37 61.28
N SER A 433 -35.52 -21.05 61.21
CA SER A 433 -36.76 -20.43 60.70
C SER A 433 -36.92 -20.72 59.20
N ALA A 434 -38.12 -21.11 58.76
CA ALA A 434 -38.43 -21.19 57.33
C ALA A 434 -38.51 -19.78 56.72
N GLY A 435 -38.06 -19.60 55.47
CA GLY A 435 -38.15 -18.31 54.79
C GLY A 435 -37.17 -18.12 53.63
N GLY A 436 -37.17 -16.92 53.07
CA GLY A 436 -36.12 -16.45 52.17
C GLY A 436 -35.00 -15.81 52.98
N TYR A 437 -33.77 -16.15 52.66
CA TYR A 437 -32.56 -15.63 53.31
C TYR A 437 -31.72 -14.84 52.32
N SER A 438 -31.18 -13.70 52.71
CA SER A 438 -30.30 -12.89 51.86
C SER A 438 -29.15 -12.26 52.64
N THR A 439 -28.09 -11.94 51.92
CA THR A 439 -26.90 -11.24 52.42
C THR A 439 -26.34 -10.34 51.32
N ASN A 440 -25.53 -9.37 51.69
CA ASN A 440 -24.79 -8.52 50.77
C ASN A 440 -23.33 -8.95 50.76
N ILE A 441 -22.87 -9.39 49.58
CA ILE A 441 -21.47 -9.76 49.36
C ILE A 441 -20.91 -8.85 48.29
N VAL A 442 -19.79 -8.21 48.62
CA VAL A 442 -19.05 -7.31 47.73
C VAL A 442 -17.71 -7.95 47.39
N TYR A 443 -17.23 -7.69 46.19
CA TYR A 443 -15.89 -8.08 45.78
C TYR A 443 -15.08 -6.83 45.51
N SER A 444 -13.80 -6.89 45.86
CA SER A 444 -12.82 -5.86 45.55
C SER A 444 -11.57 -6.49 44.95
N LEU A 445 -10.90 -5.71 44.11
CA LEU A 445 -9.67 -6.07 43.44
C LEU A 445 -8.54 -5.20 44.02
N GLY A 446 -7.43 -5.81 44.40
CA GLY A 446 -6.26 -5.10 44.94
C GLY A 446 -4.96 -5.61 44.32
N GLU A 447 -3.98 -4.72 44.16
CA GLU A 447 -2.59 -5.10 43.85
C GLU A 447 -1.91 -5.67 45.11
N ILE A 448 -0.93 -6.56 44.92
CA ILE A 448 -0.13 -7.17 46.00
C ILE A 448 1.26 -6.55 46.07
#